data_AF-A0A660MCG4-F1
#
_entry.id   AF-A0A660MCG4-F1
#
_cell.length_a   1.000
_cell.length_b   1.000
_cell.length_c   1.000
_cell.angle_alpha   90.00
_cell.angle_beta   90.00
_cell.angle_gamma   90.00
#
_symmetry.space_group_name_H-M   'P 1'
#
loop_
_entity.id
_entity.type
_entity.pdbx_description
1 polymer ?
#
loop_
_entity_poly.entity_id
_entity_poly.type
_entity_poly.pdbx_seq_one_letter_code
_entity_poly.pdbx_strand_id
1 'polypeptide(L)'
;MGGPVAGGGTERAKDFRGTVRTLLQYLRAFRWQLVLVVGFTIMSTLFAIVSPKLLGNATNQIVDDYTRLRTYDAIHEKLPAGVTIPAGMTGEQFMASPQGKQLAEALPVSARDTVKTLDLSTRPTFHYNAILQIILWLVGLYTISALFRYGQAWLMTNITQKLTYQLRRDISEKINRLPLRYFDTQTHGEVLSRITNDVDTVSQTLNQSLSQMMSAVVMLVGILAMMLSISWLLTVVALLVVPLSMGLIVVITKRSQTQFIRQQDELGELNGHIEEMYAGHQVMR
;
A
#
# COMPACT_ATOMS: atom_id res chain seq x y z
N MET A 1 18.14 -23.69 -6.93
CA MET A 1 19.18 -22.67 -7.11
C MET A 1 19.00 -22.09 -8.51
N GLY A 2 18.54 -20.85 -8.61
CA GLY A 2 18.28 -20.21 -9.90
C GLY A 2 19.60 -19.87 -10.59
N GLY A 3 19.85 -20.47 -11.74
CA GLY A 3 21.00 -20.15 -12.58
C GLY A 3 20.95 -18.70 -13.07
N PRO A 4 22.09 -18.12 -13.44
CA PRO A 4 22.13 -16.79 -14.02
C PRO A 4 21.33 -16.82 -15.32
N VAL A 5 20.28 -16.01 -15.38
CA VAL A 5 19.63 -15.70 -16.65
C VAL A 5 20.67 -14.92 -17.45
N ALA A 6 21.40 -15.64 -18.29
CA ALA A 6 22.23 -15.04 -19.33
C ALA A 6 21.36 -14.01 -20.06
N GLY A 7 21.95 -12.84 -20.34
CA GLY A 7 21.31 -11.71 -21.01
C GLY A 7 20.90 -12.02 -22.44
N GLY A 8 20.04 -13.01 -22.64
CA GLY A 8 19.16 -13.07 -23.80
C GLY A 8 18.29 -11.84 -23.71
N GLY A 9 18.50 -10.89 -24.63
CA GLY A 9 17.66 -9.71 -24.76
C GLY A 9 16.21 -10.15 -24.62
N THR A 10 15.49 -9.54 -23.68
CA THR A 10 14.07 -9.80 -23.46
C THR A 10 13.38 -9.66 -24.81
N GLU A 11 13.06 -10.79 -25.46
CA GLU A 11 12.34 -10.77 -26.72
C GLU A 11 11.06 -9.99 -26.43
N ARG A 12 10.96 -8.79 -27.03
CA ARG A 12 9.76 -7.97 -26.87
C ARG A 12 8.58 -8.80 -27.35
N ALA A 13 7.50 -8.82 -26.57
CA ALA A 13 6.28 -9.50 -26.95
C ALA A 13 5.89 -9.10 -28.38
N LYS A 14 5.90 -10.06 -29.31
CA LYS A 14 5.66 -9.83 -30.75
C LYS A 14 4.30 -9.16 -30.99
N ASP A 15 3.30 -9.44 -30.14
CA ASP A 15 1.99 -8.79 -30.16
C ASP A 15 1.38 -8.68 -28.74
N PHE A 16 1.89 -7.76 -27.92
CA PHE A 16 1.36 -7.55 -26.56
C PHE A 16 -0.14 -7.19 -26.54
N ARG A 17 -0.59 -6.33 -27.46
CA ARG A 17 -1.98 -5.86 -27.49
C ARG A 17 -2.94 -7.01 -27.86
N GLY A 18 -2.56 -7.84 -28.82
CA GLY A 18 -3.33 -9.03 -29.19
C GLY A 18 -3.45 -10.01 -28.02
N THR A 19 -2.34 -10.31 -27.33
CA THR A 19 -2.36 -11.20 -26.16
C THR A 19 -3.29 -10.69 -25.06
N VAL A 20 -3.21 -9.40 -24.70
CA VAL A 20 -4.11 -8.81 -23.70
C VAL A 20 -5.57 -8.92 -24.13
N ARG A 21 -5.87 -8.65 -25.41
CA ARG A 21 -7.24 -8.77 -25.94
C ARG A 21 -7.77 -10.19 -25.85
N THR A 22 -6.96 -11.19 -26.17
CA THR A 22 -7.32 -12.61 -26.04
C THR A 22 -7.61 -12.99 -24.59
N LEU A 23 -6.75 -12.57 -23.65
CA LEU A 23 -6.98 -12.83 -22.21
C LEU A 23 -8.27 -12.18 -21.72
N LEU A 24 -8.58 -10.95 -22.17
CA LEU A 24 -9.84 -10.28 -21.83
C LEU A 24 -11.06 -11.00 -22.42
N GLN A 25 -10.95 -11.65 -23.59
CA GLN A 25 -12.03 -12.47 -24.14
C GLN A 25 -12.31 -13.70 -23.28
N TYR A 26 -11.28 -14.39 -22.81
CA TYR A 26 -11.42 -15.50 -21.87
C TYR A 26 -12.06 -15.05 -20.54
N LEU A 27 -11.65 -13.88 -20.02
CA LEU A 27 -12.22 -13.31 -18.80
C LEU A 27 -13.67 -12.85 -18.95
N ARG A 28 -14.17 -12.63 -20.18
CA ARG A 28 -15.54 -12.17 -20.44
C ARG A 28 -16.60 -13.15 -19.90
N ALA A 29 -16.28 -14.45 -19.85
CA ALA A 29 -17.14 -15.46 -19.24
C ALA A 29 -17.42 -15.19 -17.75
N PHE A 30 -16.51 -14.48 -17.07
CA PHE A 30 -16.55 -14.18 -15.64
C PHE A 30 -16.92 -12.72 -15.34
N ARG A 31 -17.47 -11.97 -16.30
CA ARG A 31 -17.74 -10.52 -16.17
C ARG A 31 -18.46 -10.11 -14.89
N TRP A 32 -19.47 -10.86 -14.46
CA TRP A 32 -20.24 -10.55 -13.25
C TRP A 32 -19.45 -10.81 -11.97
N GLN A 33 -18.64 -11.88 -11.96
CA GLN A 33 -17.74 -12.16 -10.85
C GLN A 33 -16.65 -11.07 -10.76
N LEU A 34 -16.13 -10.61 -11.91
CA LEU A 34 -15.17 -9.51 -11.95
C LEU A 34 -15.79 -8.20 -11.43
N VAL A 35 -17.04 -7.89 -11.77
CA VAL A 35 -17.75 -6.73 -11.20
C VAL A 35 -17.87 -6.85 -9.67
N LEU A 36 -18.17 -8.04 -9.15
CA LEU A 36 -18.17 -8.28 -7.69
C LEU A 36 -16.77 -8.11 -7.07
N VAL A 37 -15.71 -8.59 -7.74
CA VAL A 37 -14.32 -8.38 -7.31
C VAL A 37 -14.01 -6.88 -7.25
N VAL A 38 -14.39 -6.09 -8.27
CA VAL A 38 -14.24 -4.62 -8.26
C VAL A 38 -14.98 -4.03 -7.06
N GLY A 39 -16.24 -4.41 -6.84
CA GLY A 39 -17.05 -3.90 -5.73
C GLY A 39 -16.41 -4.17 -4.37
N PHE A 40 -15.95 -5.41 -4.12
CA PHE A 40 -15.25 -5.76 -2.88
C PHE A 40 -13.90 -5.05 -2.74
N THR A 41 -13.19 -4.83 -3.86
CA THR A 41 -11.95 -4.04 -3.87
C THR A 41 -12.23 -2.60 -3.44
N ILE A 42 -13.26 -1.96 -4.01
CA ILE A 42 -13.68 -0.60 -3.65
C ILE A 42 -14.03 -0.51 -2.17
N MET A 43 -14.91 -1.38 -1.68
CA MET A 43 -15.35 -1.35 -0.27
C MET A 43 -14.20 -1.57 0.71
N SER A 44 -13.38 -2.62 0.50
CA SER A 44 -12.24 -2.90 1.38
C SER A 44 -11.22 -1.76 1.41
N THR A 45 -10.94 -1.18 0.23
CA THR A 45 -9.98 -0.08 0.08
C THR A 45 -10.50 1.21 0.70
N LEU A 46 -11.78 1.56 0.49
CA LEU A 46 -12.38 2.74 1.11
C LEU A 46 -12.33 2.66 2.64
N PHE A 47 -12.66 1.51 3.22
CA PHE A 47 -12.50 1.31 4.65
C PHE A 47 -11.03 1.48 5.07
N ALA A 48 -10.09 0.82 4.40
CA ALA A 48 -8.67 0.96 4.72
C ALA A 48 -8.15 2.42 4.65
N ILE A 49 -8.70 3.25 3.75
CA ILE A 49 -8.32 4.67 3.61
C ILE A 49 -8.98 5.55 4.68
N VAL A 50 -10.16 5.18 5.18
CA VAL A 50 -10.84 5.94 6.24
C VAL A 50 -10.19 5.71 7.61
N SER A 51 -9.58 4.54 7.86
CA SER A 51 -8.98 4.21 9.16
C SER A 51 -7.92 5.20 9.66
N PRO A 52 -6.93 5.65 8.87
CA PRO A 52 -5.94 6.62 9.32
C PRO A 52 -6.54 7.93 9.83
N LYS A 53 -7.67 8.38 9.27
CA LYS A 53 -8.39 9.57 9.76
C LYS A 53 -9.00 9.33 11.14
N LEU A 54 -9.60 8.16 11.37
CA LEU A 54 -10.11 7.79 12.70
C LEU A 54 -8.97 7.64 13.71
N LEU A 55 -7.84 7.06 13.30
CA LEU A 55 -6.65 6.96 14.15
C LEU A 55 -6.13 8.35 14.52
N GLY A 56 -6.09 9.28 13.56
CA GLY A 56 -5.76 10.69 13.81
C GLY A 56 -6.66 11.34 14.85
N ASN A 57 -7.98 11.07 14.81
CA ASN A 57 -8.91 11.55 15.83
C ASN A 57 -8.60 10.98 17.22
N ALA A 58 -8.22 9.70 17.31
CA ALA A 58 -7.80 9.10 18.58
C ALA A 58 -6.54 9.77 19.13
N THR A 59 -5.55 10.01 18.26
CA THR A 59 -4.32 10.71 18.64
C THR A 59 -4.61 12.14 19.09
N ASN A 60 -5.45 12.88 18.37
CA ASN A 60 -5.84 14.24 18.76
C ASN A 60 -6.52 14.26 20.13
N GLN A 61 -7.45 13.33 20.39
CA GLN A 61 -8.10 13.22 21.70
C GLN A 61 -7.10 12.98 22.83
N ILE A 62 -6.13 12.08 22.63
CA ILE A 62 -5.10 11.78 23.62
C ILE A 62 -4.19 12.99 23.86
N VAL A 63 -3.77 13.66 22.79
CA VAL A 63 -2.91 14.85 22.86
C VAL A 63 -3.62 16.00 23.54
N ASP A 64 -4.90 16.22 23.23
CA ASP A 64 -5.72 17.26 23.84
C ASP A 64 -5.91 17.00 25.34
N ASP A 65 -6.26 15.76 25.73
CA ASP A 65 -6.43 15.37 27.13
C ASP A 65 -5.10 15.52 27.92
N TYR A 66 -3.97 15.09 27.34
CA TYR A 66 -2.66 15.24 27.93
C TYR A 66 -2.25 16.71 28.10
N THR A 67 -2.49 17.52 27.07
CA THR A 67 -2.15 18.95 27.08
C THR A 67 -2.98 19.71 28.11
N ARG A 68 -4.28 19.40 28.22
CA ARG A 68 -5.17 19.96 29.25
C ARG A 68 -4.70 19.62 30.65
N LEU A 69 -4.35 18.35 30.90
CA LEU A 69 -3.84 17.90 32.20
C LEU A 69 -2.52 18.60 32.58
N ARG A 70 -1.55 18.64 31.66
CA ARG A 70 -0.26 19.30 31.92
C ARG A 70 -0.39 20.80 32.10
N THR A 71 -1.29 21.44 31.35
CA THR A 71 -1.58 22.87 31.48
C THR A 71 -2.24 23.17 32.82
N TYR A 72 -3.20 22.33 33.24
CA TYR A 72 -3.82 22.41 34.56
C TYR A 72 -2.79 22.31 35.70
N ASP A 73 -1.94 21.27 35.66
CA ASP A 73 -0.93 21.02 36.68
C ASP A 73 0.10 22.18 36.74
N ALA A 74 0.52 22.72 35.59
CA ALA A 74 1.45 23.85 35.50
C ALA A 74 0.87 25.18 36.03
N ILE A 75 -0.44 25.39 35.87
CA ILE A 75 -1.15 26.54 36.45
C ILE A 75 -1.22 26.38 37.98
N HIS A 76 -1.56 25.18 38.46
CA HIS A 76 -1.67 24.84 39.88
C HIS A 76 -0.35 24.95 40.64
N GLU A 77 0.77 24.60 40.02
CA GLU A 77 2.11 24.74 40.60
C GLU A 77 2.58 26.20 40.71
N LYS A 78 2.18 27.07 39.77
CA LYS A 78 2.62 28.46 39.68
C LYS A 78 1.66 29.49 40.29
N LEU A 79 0.56 29.06 40.91
CA LEU A 79 -0.34 29.98 41.60
C LEU A 79 0.33 30.59 42.84
N PRO A 80 0.17 31.91 43.08
CA PRO A 80 0.61 32.54 44.32
C PRO A 80 -0.08 31.91 45.53
N ALA A 81 0.66 31.75 46.64
CA ALA A 81 0.11 31.19 47.87
C ALA A 81 -1.11 31.99 48.35
N GLY A 82 -2.25 31.31 48.54
CA GLY A 82 -3.51 31.91 49.02
C GLY A 82 -4.56 32.21 47.94
N VAL A 83 -4.28 31.95 46.65
CA VAL A 83 -5.28 32.07 45.58
C VAL A 83 -6.04 30.77 45.41
N THR A 84 -7.31 30.75 45.81
CA THR A 84 -8.23 29.66 45.49
C THR A 84 -8.99 30.00 44.20
N ILE A 85 -8.99 29.07 43.24
CA ILE A 85 -9.78 29.23 42.02
C ILE A 85 -11.25 28.94 42.39
N PRO A 86 -12.18 29.89 42.18
CA PRO A 86 -13.60 29.66 42.41
C PRO A 86 -14.12 28.48 41.58
N ALA A 87 -15.05 27.69 42.14
CA ALA A 87 -15.67 26.57 41.44
C ALA A 87 -16.39 27.06 40.17
N GLY A 88 -16.16 26.40 39.03
CA GLY A 88 -16.72 26.74 37.72
C GLY A 88 -16.07 27.94 37.00
N MET A 89 -14.98 28.52 37.52
CA MET A 89 -14.28 29.60 36.83
C MET A 89 -13.56 29.05 35.59
N THR A 90 -13.97 29.52 34.41
CA THR A 90 -13.32 29.15 33.16
C THR A 90 -11.93 29.78 33.10
N GLY A 91 -10.99 29.14 32.41
CA GLY A 91 -9.64 29.69 32.25
C GLY A 91 -9.61 31.00 31.50
N GLU A 92 -10.61 31.29 30.64
CA GLU A 92 -10.80 32.63 30.07
C GLU A 92 -11.14 33.68 31.13
N GLN A 93 -12.08 33.39 32.03
CA GLN A 93 -12.43 34.28 33.13
C GLN A 93 -11.25 34.48 34.08
N PHE A 94 -10.49 33.41 34.34
CA PHE A 94 -9.31 33.48 35.20
C PHE A 94 -8.20 34.32 34.55
N MET A 95 -7.93 34.14 33.26
CA MET A 95 -6.94 34.92 32.50
C MET A 95 -7.28 36.41 32.41
N ALA A 96 -8.56 36.78 32.53
CA ALA A 96 -8.98 38.18 32.60
C ALA A 96 -8.70 38.84 33.97
N SER A 97 -8.54 38.05 35.04
CA SER A 97 -8.22 38.55 36.38
C SER A 97 -6.77 39.11 36.47
N PRO A 98 -6.47 40.00 37.42
CA PRO A 98 -5.10 40.49 37.63
C PRO A 98 -4.09 39.36 37.85
N GLN A 99 -4.48 38.31 38.56
CA GLN A 99 -3.64 37.13 38.80
C GLN A 99 -3.43 36.28 37.54
N GLY A 100 -4.47 36.13 36.71
CA GLY A 100 -4.37 35.41 35.44
C GLY A 100 -3.50 36.11 34.40
N LYS A 101 -3.50 37.44 34.34
CA LYS A 101 -2.60 38.21 33.48
C LYS A 101 -1.13 37.97 33.83
N GLN A 102 -0.80 37.90 35.13
CA GLN A 102 0.55 37.61 35.60
C GLN A 102 0.97 36.16 35.29
N LEU A 103 0.03 35.20 35.35
CA LEU A 103 0.27 33.82 34.98
C LEU A 103 0.41 33.62 33.46
N ALA A 104 -0.32 34.41 32.64
CA ALA A 104 -0.26 34.36 31.18
C ALA A 104 1.15 34.71 30.61
N GLU A 105 1.90 35.54 31.34
CA GLU A 105 3.29 35.89 31.03
C GLU A 105 4.26 34.74 31.36
N ALA A 106 3.95 33.93 32.38
CA ALA A 106 4.77 32.80 32.83
C ALA A 106 4.48 31.46 32.12
N LEU A 107 3.44 31.44 31.25
CA LEU A 107 3.01 30.27 30.49
C LEU A 107 3.56 30.28 29.05
N PRO A 108 3.95 29.11 28.49
CA PRO A 108 4.31 28.98 27.09
C PRO A 108 3.18 29.44 26.15
N VAL A 109 3.52 30.03 25.01
CA VAL A 109 2.53 30.55 24.03
C VAL A 109 1.56 29.45 23.57
N SER A 110 2.02 28.21 23.43
CA SER A 110 1.21 27.04 23.06
C SER A 110 0.14 26.67 24.08
N ALA A 111 0.32 26.99 25.36
CA ALA A 111 -0.63 26.67 26.41
C ALA A 111 -1.77 27.69 26.50
N ARG A 112 -1.57 28.93 26.00
CA ARG A 112 -2.51 30.05 26.17
C ARG A 112 -3.89 29.78 25.56
N ASP A 113 -3.94 29.11 24.42
CA ASP A 113 -5.22 28.76 23.78
C ASP A 113 -5.91 27.59 24.48
N THR A 114 -5.13 26.64 25.02
CA THR A 114 -5.67 25.57 25.86
C THR A 114 -6.28 26.11 27.15
N VAL A 115 -5.65 27.10 27.81
CA VAL A 115 -6.16 27.69 29.06
C VAL A 115 -7.54 28.30 28.88
N LYS A 116 -7.80 29.00 27.77
CA LYS A 116 -9.10 29.66 27.54
C LYS A 116 -10.27 28.68 27.59
N THR A 117 -10.06 27.46 27.08
CA THR A 117 -11.07 26.39 27.02
C THR A 117 -11.09 25.48 28.23
N LEU A 118 -10.14 25.63 29.15
CA LEU A 118 -9.97 24.76 30.30
C LEU A 118 -10.85 25.26 31.45
N ASP A 119 -11.68 24.38 32.00
CA ASP A 119 -12.27 24.63 33.31
C ASP A 119 -11.17 24.42 34.36
N LEU A 120 -10.81 25.48 35.08
CA LEU A 120 -9.75 25.45 36.07
C LEU A 120 -10.21 24.93 37.42
N SER A 121 -11.52 24.71 37.60
CA SER A 121 -12.07 24.25 38.87
C SER A 121 -12.01 22.74 39.07
N THR A 122 -11.89 21.97 37.98
CA THR A 122 -11.87 20.51 38.03
C THR A 122 -10.66 19.99 37.29
N ARG A 123 -9.86 19.13 37.93
CA ARG A 123 -8.70 18.50 37.28
C ARG A 123 -9.17 17.69 36.06
N PRO A 124 -8.70 18.02 34.84
CA PRO A 124 -9.06 17.25 33.64
C PRO A 124 -8.65 15.79 33.79
N THR A 125 -9.44 14.88 33.25
CA THR A 125 -9.10 13.46 33.18
C THR A 125 -9.10 13.00 31.73
N PHE A 126 -8.44 11.87 31.47
CA PHE A 126 -8.48 11.25 30.15
C PHE A 126 -9.89 10.73 29.85
N HIS A 127 -10.41 11.07 28.67
CA HIS A 127 -11.70 10.57 28.21
C HIS A 127 -11.57 9.15 27.65
N TYR A 128 -11.28 8.18 28.54
CA TYR A 128 -11.05 6.78 28.16
C TYR A 128 -12.20 6.17 27.35
N ASN A 129 -13.45 6.55 27.65
CA ASN A 129 -14.62 6.05 26.92
C ASN A 129 -14.64 6.51 25.45
N ALA A 130 -14.28 7.78 25.20
CA ALA A 130 -14.20 8.30 23.84
C ALA A 130 -13.09 7.61 23.03
N ILE A 131 -11.92 7.41 23.66
CA ILE A 131 -10.79 6.69 23.05
C ILE A 131 -11.18 5.24 22.75
N LEU A 132 -11.80 4.54 23.70
CA LEU A 132 -12.25 3.16 23.52
C LEU A 132 -13.26 3.05 22.38
N GLN A 133 -14.21 3.98 22.27
CA GLN A 133 -15.17 4.01 21.17
C GLN A 133 -14.49 4.17 19.81
N ILE A 134 -13.50 5.07 19.69
CA ILE A 134 -12.74 5.24 18.44
C ILE A 134 -11.96 3.96 18.09
N ILE A 135 -11.35 3.31 19.08
CA ILE A 135 -10.63 2.04 18.90
C ILE A 135 -11.59 0.93 18.45
N LEU A 136 -12.78 0.81 19.05
CA LEU A 136 -13.78 -0.17 18.63
C LEU A 136 -14.23 0.05 17.19
N TRP A 137 -14.44 1.30 16.78
CA TRP A 137 -14.72 1.63 15.38
C TRP A 137 -13.57 1.24 14.45
N LEU A 138 -12.32 1.51 14.83
CA LEU A 138 -11.14 1.11 14.07
C LEU A 138 -11.05 -0.41 13.91
N VAL A 139 -11.24 -1.16 15.00
CA VAL A 139 -11.23 -2.62 14.96
C VAL A 139 -12.33 -3.13 14.03
N GLY A 140 -13.58 -2.68 14.22
CA GLY A 140 -14.71 -3.09 13.38
C GLY A 140 -14.47 -2.79 11.90
N LEU A 141 -13.96 -1.60 11.59
CA LEU A 141 -13.71 -1.17 10.22
C LEU A 141 -12.54 -1.95 9.58
N TYR A 142 -11.47 -2.25 10.31
CA TYR A 142 -10.40 -3.14 9.83
C TYR A 142 -10.90 -4.58 9.63
N THR A 143 -11.72 -5.11 10.53
CA THR A 143 -12.32 -6.44 10.39
C THR A 143 -13.20 -6.50 9.14
N ILE A 144 -14.08 -5.53 8.93
CA ILE A 144 -14.94 -5.47 7.74
C ILE A 144 -14.10 -5.33 6.47
N SER A 145 -13.08 -4.46 6.47
CA SER A 145 -12.15 -4.33 5.34
C SER A 145 -11.46 -5.66 5.03
N ALA A 146 -10.99 -6.38 6.05
CA ALA A 146 -10.35 -7.69 5.90
C ALA A 146 -11.31 -8.75 5.33
N LEU A 147 -12.59 -8.74 5.74
CA LEU A 147 -13.61 -9.64 5.19
C LEU A 147 -13.86 -9.38 3.70
N PHE A 148 -14.01 -8.12 3.28
CA PHE A 148 -14.16 -7.78 1.87
C PHE A 148 -12.90 -8.11 1.06
N ARG A 149 -11.71 -7.85 1.61
CA ARG A 149 -10.42 -8.20 0.99
C ARG A 149 -10.28 -9.71 0.82
N TYR A 150 -10.67 -10.49 1.83
CA TYR A 150 -10.68 -11.95 1.75
C TYR A 150 -11.67 -12.44 0.68
N GLY A 151 -12.89 -11.92 0.67
CA GLY A 151 -13.89 -12.25 -0.34
C GLY A 151 -13.44 -11.91 -1.76
N GLN A 152 -12.78 -10.76 -1.94
CA GLN A 152 -12.18 -10.32 -3.20
C GLN A 152 -11.12 -11.32 -3.67
N ALA A 153 -10.17 -11.68 -2.79
CA ALA A 153 -9.08 -12.60 -3.10
C ALA A 153 -9.59 -14.01 -3.41
N TRP A 154 -10.55 -14.50 -2.64
CA TRP A 154 -11.19 -15.80 -2.84
C TRP A 154 -11.91 -15.86 -4.20
N LEU A 155 -12.72 -14.85 -4.52
CA LEU A 155 -13.44 -14.80 -5.79
C LEU A 155 -12.49 -14.72 -6.99
N MET A 156 -11.46 -13.87 -6.91
CA MET A 156 -10.47 -13.73 -7.97
C MET A 156 -9.63 -15.00 -8.16
N THR A 157 -9.31 -15.71 -7.07
CA THR A 157 -8.65 -17.01 -7.14
C THR A 157 -9.51 -18.04 -7.87
N ASN A 158 -10.80 -18.11 -7.55
CA ASN A 158 -11.72 -18.99 -8.26
C ASN A 158 -11.83 -18.68 -9.76
N ILE A 159 -11.92 -17.40 -10.13
CA ILE A 159 -11.94 -16.97 -11.54
C ILE A 159 -10.66 -17.45 -12.24
N THR A 160 -9.51 -17.18 -11.63
CA THR A 160 -8.21 -17.51 -12.22
C THR A 160 -8.04 -19.01 -12.38
N GLN A 161 -8.38 -19.82 -11.38
CA GLN A 161 -8.26 -21.28 -11.46
C GLN A 161 -9.15 -21.87 -12.57
N LYS A 162 -10.38 -21.36 -12.73
CA LYS A 162 -11.27 -21.79 -13.82
C LYS A 162 -10.71 -21.41 -15.18
N LEU A 163 -10.13 -20.21 -15.30
CA LEU A 163 -9.47 -19.77 -16.52
C LEU A 163 -8.25 -20.65 -16.86
N THR A 164 -7.40 -20.94 -15.88
CA THR A 164 -6.23 -21.82 -16.04
C THR A 164 -6.64 -23.20 -16.51
N TYR A 165 -7.72 -23.76 -15.94
CA TYR A 165 -8.28 -25.02 -16.40
C TYR A 165 -8.74 -24.95 -17.87
N GLN A 166 -9.44 -23.89 -18.26
CA GLN A 166 -9.87 -23.69 -19.66
C GLN A 166 -8.68 -23.58 -20.61
N LEU A 167 -7.67 -22.79 -20.27
CA LEU A 167 -6.45 -22.65 -21.06
C LEU A 167 -5.73 -24.00 -21.23
N ARG A 168 -5.55 -24.76 -20.15
CA ARG A 168 -4.93 -26.10 -20.22
C ARG A 168 -5.72 -27.05 -21.10
N ARG A 169 -7.05 -27.04 -20.99
CA ARG A 169 -7.92 -27.88 -21.83
C ARG A 169 -7.80 -27.49 -23.31
N ASP A 170 -7.94 -26.20 -23.64
CA ASP A 170 -7.91 -25.72 -25.02
C ASP A 170 -6.54 -25.96 -25.67
N ILE A 171 -5.45 -25.79 -24.91
CA ILE A 171 -4.09 -26.13 -25.36
C ILE A 171 -3.94 -27.63 -25.60
N SER A 172 -4.42 -28.47 -24.67
CA SER A 172 -4.35 -29.93 -24.82
C SER A 172 -5.13 -30.41 -26.04
N GLU A 173 -6.35 -29.89 -26.25
CA GLU A 173 -7.15 -30.17 -27.44
C GLU A 173 -6.46 -29.73 -28.73
N LYS A 174 -5.79 -28.57 -28.73
CA LYS A 174 -5.05 -28.07 -29.88
C LYS A 174 -3.85 -28.94 -30.20
N ILE A 175 -3.05 -29.30 -29.19
CA ILE A 175 -1.84 -30.12 -29.34
C ILE A 175 -2.18 -31.48 -29.96
N ASN A 176 -3.26 -32.12 -29.52
CA ASN A 176 -3.72 -33.40 -30.09
C ASN A 176 -4.16 -33.32 -31.57
N ARG A 177 -4.32 -32.11 -32.12
CA ARG A 177 -4.73 -31.87 -33.52
C ARG A 177 -3.60 -31.30 -34.39
N LEU A 178 -2.42 -31.06 -33.83
CA LEU A 178 -1.30 -30.52 -34.59
C LEU A 178 -0.67 -31.59 -35.49
N PRO A 179 -0.22 -31.23 -36.71
CA PRO A 179 0.43 -32.17 -37.62
C PRO A 179 1.80 -32.61 -37.06
N LEU A 180 2.24 -33.82 -37.41
CA LEU A 180 3.51 -34.39 -36.93
C LEU A 180 4.71 -33.45 -37.15
N ARG A 181 4.72 -32.74 -38.30
CA ARG A 181 5.72 -31.74 -38.67
C ARG A 181 5.96 -30.66 -37.61
N TYR A 182 4.94 -30.29 -36.82
CA TYR A 182 5.11 -29.35 -35.71
C TYR A 182 6.04 -29.93 -34.64
N PHE A 183 5.87 -31.20 -34.30
CA PHE A 183 6.65 -31.91 -33.29
C PHE A 183 8.06 -32.25 -33.77
N ASP A 184 8.30 -32.35 -35.08
CA ASP A 184 9.65 -32.54 -35.63
C ASP A 184 10.54 -31.29 -35.47
N THR A 185 9.93 -30.12 -35.27
CA THR A 185 10.65 -28.82 -35.11
C THR A 185 10.78 -28.34 -33.67
N GLN A 186 10.18 -29.06 -32.71
CA GLN A 186 10.07 -28.63 -31.32
C GLN A 186 10.49 -29.77 -30.39
N THR A 187 11.24 -29.47 -29.33
CA THR A 187 11.58 -30.51 -28.36
C THR A 187 10.35 -30.91 -27.54
N HIS A 188 10.28 -32.17 -27.13
CA HIS A 188 9.18 -32.64 -26.26
C HIS A 188 9.07 -31.82 -24.96
N GLY A 189 10.21 -31.44 -24.38
CA GLY A 189 10.27 -30.60 -23.18
C GLY A 189 9.70 -29.20 -23.38
N GLU A 190 9.91 -28.60 -24.56
CA GLU A 190 9.36 -27.29 -24.89
C GLU A 190 7.83 -27.32 -24.99
N VAL A 191 7.27 -28.37 -25.59
CA VAL A 191 5.81 -28.56 -25.66
C VAL A 191 5.22 -28.73 -24.26
N LEU A 192 5.83 -29.56 -23.42
CA LEU A 192 5.35 -29.79 -22.05
C LEU A 192 5.42 -28.50 -21.21
N SER A 193 6.53 -27.76 -21.31
CA SER A 193 6.73 -26.49 -20.59
C SER A 193 5.67 -25.44 -20.97
N ARG A 194 5.26 -25.38 -22.24
CA ARG A 194 4.20 -24.46 -22.68
C ARG A 194 2.82 -24.81 -22.08
N ILE A 195 2.55 -26.08 -21.80
CA ILE A 195 1.28 -26.53 -21.19
C ILE A 195 1.28 -26.28 -19.68
N THR A 196 2.41 -26.50 -19.03
CA THR A 196 2.54 -26.41 -17.57
C THR A 196 2.98 -25.01 -17.17
N ASN A 197 4.24 -24.66 -17.41
CA ASN A 197 4.92 -23.47 -16.89
C ASN A 197 4.36 -22.17 -17.47
N ASP A 198 4.13 -22.09 -18.79
CA ASP A 198 3.63 -20.84 -19.40
C ASP A 198 2.20 -20.54 -18.93
N VAL A 199 1.35 -21.58 -18.90
CA VAL A 199 -0.03 -21.44 -18.42
C VAL A 199 -0.08 -21.08 -16.93
N ASP A 200 0.82 -21.66 -16.12
CA ASP A 200 0.95 -21.29 -14.72
C ASP A 200 1.46 -19.86 -14.55
N THR A 201 2.39 -19.41 -15.39
CA THR A 201 2.88 -18.03 -15.39
C THR A 201 1.76 -17.06 -15.74
N VAL A 202 0.93 -17.36 -16.75
CA VAL A 202 -0.26 -16.57 -17.11
C VAL A 202 -1.26 -16.54 -15.96
N SER A 203 -1.53 -17.70 -15.35
CA SER A 203 -2.41 -17.84 -14.19
C SER A 203 -1.95 -16.96 -13.03
N GLN A 204 -0.68 -17.06 -12.63
CA GLN A 204 -0.12 -16.30 -11.52
C GLN A 204 -0.16 -14.79 -11.79
N THR A 205 0.19 -14.39 -13.01
CA THR A 205 0.15 -12.99 -13.46
C THR A 205 -1.28 -12.45 -13.41
N LEU A 206 -2.27 -13.20 -13.89
CA LEU A 206 -3.68 -12.78 -13.84
C LEU A 206 -4.19 -12.68 -12.40
N ASN A 207 -3.82 -13.62 -11.51
CA ASN A 207 -4.24 -13.58 -10.12
C ASN A 207 -3.69 -12.34 -9.39
N GLN A 208 -2.39 -12.09 -9.52
CA GLN A 208 -1.71 -11.02 -8.78
C GLN A 208 -1.86 -9.66 -9.48
N SER A 209 -1.43 -9.55 -10.73
CA SER A 209 -1.34 -8.25 -11.41
C SER A 209 -2.71 -7.64 -11.66
N LEU A 210 -3.72 -8.43 -12.06
CA LEU A 210 -5.06 -7.86 -12.29
C LEU A 210 -5.67 -7.37 -10.97
N SER A 211 -5.58 -8.16 -9.90
CA SER A 211 -6.03 -7.76 -8.56
C SER A 211 -5.31 -6.50 -8.07
N GLN A 212 -3.99 -6.47 -8.21
CA GLN A 212 -3.17 -5.33 -7.79
C GLN A 212 -3.47 -4.09 -8.61
N MET A 213 -3.62 -4.18 -9.92
CA MET A 213 -3.97 -3.04 -10.78
C MET A 213 -5.33 -2.46 -10.40
N MET A 214 -6.33 -3.31 -10.19
CA MET A 214 -7.65 -2.89 -9.73
C MET A 214 -7.56 -2.18 -8.37
N SER A 215 -6.82 -2.76 -7.42
CA SER A 215 -6.62 -2.21 -6.09
C SER A 215 -5.84 -0.90 -6.14
N ALA A 216 -4.80 -0.80 -6.96
CA ALA A 216 -3.95 0.36 -7.11
C ALA A 216 -4.71 1.57 -7.66
N VAL A 217 -5.57 1.37 -8.67
CA VAL A 217 -6.41 2.44 -9.23
C VAL A 217 -7.40 2.94 -8.17
N VAL A 218 -8.10 2.02 -7.49
CA VAL A 218 -9.06 2.37 -6.43
C VAL A 218 -8.35 3.08 -5.28
N MET A 219 -7.18 2.59 -4.87
CA MET A 219 -6.39 3.16 -3.79
C MET A 219 -5.89 4.56 -4.15
N LEU A 220 -5.36 4.74 -5.37
CA LEU A 220 -4.91 6.04 -5.85
C LEU A 220 -6.06 7.06 -5.85
N VAL A 221 -7.18 6.71 -6.48
CA VAL A 221 -8.35 7.60 -6.56
C VAL A 221 -8.92 7.86 -5.17
N GLY A 222 -9.05 6.82 -4.34
CA GLY A 222 -9.60 6.93 -3.00
C GLY A 222 -8.75 7.78 -2.07
N ILE A 223 -7.42 7.62 -2.08
CA ILE A 223 -6.51 8.43 -1.27
C ILE A 223 -6.57 9.87 -1.72
N LEU A 224 -6.50 10.15 -3.03
CA LEU A 224 -6.58 11.52 -3.55
C LEU A 224 -7.90 12.20 -3.18
N ALA A 225 -9.03 11.50 -3.32
CA ALA A 225 -10.34 12.01 -2.93
C ALA A 225 -10.41 12.33 -1.43
N MET A 226 -9.87 11.44 -0.59
CA MET A 226 -9.83 11.64 0.87
C MET A 226 -8.88 12.77 1.28
N MET A 227 -7.72 12.90 0.63
CA MET A 227 -6.79 14.01 0.88
C MET A 227 -7.42 15.36 0.51
N LEU A 228 -8.04 15.47 -0.66
CA LEU A 228 -8.75 16.67 -1.09
C LEU A 228 -9.92 17.02 -0.14
N SER A 229 -10.60 16.01 0.40
CA SER A 229 -11.68 16.20 1.38
C SER A 229 -11.17 16.74 2.73
N ILE A 230 -9.94 16.40 3.13
CA ILE A 230 -9.34 16.86 4.41
C ILE A 230 -8.72 18.26 4.22
N SER A 231 -7.84 18.44 3.23
CA SER A 231 -7.18 19.71 2.97
C SER A 231 -6.60 19.75 1.55
N TRP A 232 -7.17 20.62 0.71
CA TRP A 232 -6.69 20.80 -0.66
C TRP A 232 -5.26 21.37 -0.72
N LEU A 233 -4.89 22.26 0.23
CA LEU A 233 -3.56 22.88 0.26
C LEU A 233 -2.46 21.86 0.56
N LEU A 234 -2.64 21.04 1.60
CA LEU A 234 -1.67 19.98 1.93
C LEU A 234 -1.60 18.92 0.82
N THR A 235 -2.71 18.68 0.13
CA THR A 235 -2.75 17.76 -1.02
C THR A 235 -1.89 18.27 -2.17
N VAL A 236 -1.98 19.56 -2.53
CA VAL A 236 -1.13 20.14 -3.59
C VAL A 236 0.34 20.07 -3.21
N VAL A 237 0.68 20.40 -1.96
CA VAL A 237 2.06 20.29 -1.46
C VAL A 237 2.57 18.84 -1.59
N ALA A 238 1.78 17.84 -1.16
CA ALA A 238 2.15 16.43 -1.29
C ALA A 238 2.27 15.99 -2.76
N LEU A 239 1.37 16.43 -3.64
CA LEU A 239 1.41 16.12 -5.06
C LEU A 239 2.64 16.71 -5.76
N LEU A 240 3.18 17.83 -5.29
CA LEU A 240 4.43 18.40 -5.83
C LEU A 240 5.68 17.58 -5.44
N VAL A 241 5.64 16.84 -4.33
CA VAL A 241 6.73 15.95 -3.90
C VAL A 241 6.85 14.73 -4.83
N VAL A 242 5.75 14.28 -5.42
CA VAL A 242 5.72 13.11 -6.33
C VAL A 242 6.58 13.32 -7.59
N PRO A 243 6.40 14.37 -8.42
CA PRO A 243 7.25 14.58 -9.59
C PRO A 243 8.70 14.89 -9.22
N LEU A 244 8.95 15.57 -8.11
CA LEU A 244 10.30 15.83 -7.60
C LEU A 244 11.03 14.52 -7.27
N SER A 245 10.38 13.63 -6.52
CA SER A 245 10.94 12.32 -6.17
C SER A 245 11.09 11.43 -7.40
N MET A 246 10.11 11.45 -8.32
CA MET A 246 10.18 10.70 -9.59
C MET A 246 11.36 11.19 -10.45
N GLY A 247 11.60 12.50 -10.54
CA GLY A 247 12.75 13.04 -11.26
C GLY A 247 14.08 12.53 -10.68
N LEU A 248 14.21 12.55 -9.35
CA LEU A 248 15.40 12.06 -8.66
C LEU A 248 15.59 10.53 -8.86
N ILE A 249 14.51 9.76 -8.76
CA ILE A 249 14.54 8.30 -9.00
C ILE A 249 14.97 8.02 -10.45
N VAL A 250 14.40 8.69 -11.45
CA VAL A 250 14.75 8.47 -12.86
C VAL A 250 16.24 8.75 -13.11
N VAL A 251 16.80 9.81 -12.51
CA VAL A 251 18.22 10.12 -12.61
C VAL A 251 19.08 9.01 -12.00
N ILE A 252 18.74 8.55 -10.80
CA ILE A 252 19.46 7.47 -10.12
C ILE A 252 19.35 6.17 -10.93
N THR A 253 18.15 5.74 -11.30
CA THR A 253 17.92 4.49 -12.03
C THR A 253 18.65 4.48 -13.37
N LYS A 254 18.61 5.58 -14.14
CA LYS A 254 19.32 5.67 -15.42
C LYS A 254 20.82 5.48 -15.25
N ARG A 255 21.41 6.06 -14.19
CA ARG A 255 22.84 5.90 -13.89
C ARG A 255 23.18 4.51 -13.38
N SER A 256 22.34 3.94 -12.52
CA SER A 256 22.51 2.59 -11.98
C SER A 256 22.38 1.51 -13.06
N GLN A 257 21.45 1.67 -14.01
CA GLN A 257 21.23 0.71 -15.08
C GLN A 257 22.48 0.47 -15.92
N THR A 258 23.25 1.52 -16.23
CA THR A 258 24.53 1.38 -16.96
C THR A 258 25.55 0.54 -16.21
N GLN A 259 25.66 0.72 -14.88
CA GLN A 259 26.58 -0.07 -14.06
C GLN A 259 26.12 -1.52 -13.89
N PHE A 260 24.80 -1.74 -13.78
CA PHE A 260 24.22 -3.08 -13.74
C PHE A 260 24.50 -3.87 -15.01
N ILE A 261 24.40 -3.24 -16.18
CA ILE A 261 24.72 -3.89 -17.45
C ILE A 261 26.19 -4.30 -17.47
N ARG A 262 27.11 -3.38 -17.12
CA ARG A 262 28.54 -3.69 -17.06
C ARG A 262 28.86 -4.83 -16.08
N GLN A 263 28.23 -4.83 -14.90
CA GLN A 263 28.38 -5.92 -13.93
C GLN A 263 27.87 -7.25 -14.48
N GLN A 264 26.74 -7.24 -15.19
CA GLN A 264 26.18 -8.44 -15.82
C GLN A 264 27.10 -9.00 -16.91
N ASP A 265 27.73 -8.12 -17.70
CA ASP A 265 28.70 -8.48 -18.73
C ASP A 265 29.95 -9.13 -18.10
N GLU A 266 30.54 -8.50 -17.07
CA GLU A 266 31.70 -9.03 -16.34
C GLU A 266 31.41 -10.40 -15.66
N LEU A 267 30.21 -10.57 -15.08
CA LEU A 267 29.77 -11.86 -14.54
C LEU A 267 29.54 -12.91 -15.63
N GLY A 268 29.09 -12.49 -16.82
CA GLY A 268 28.92 -13.37 -17.98
C GLY A 268 30.26 -13.93 -18.45
N GLU A 269 31.27 -13.07 -18.60
CA GLU A 269 32.63 -13.48 -18.96
C GLU A 269 33.23 -14.43 -17.93
N LEU A 270 33.10 -14.10 -16.63
CA LEU A 270 33.62 -14.96 -15.56
C LEU A 270 32.95 -16.34 -15.54
N ASN A 271 31.62 -16.39 -15.66
CA ASN A 271 30.90 -17.66 -15.68
C ASN A 271 31.24 -18.48 -16.93
N GLY A 272 31.37 -17.83 -18.09
CA GLY A 272 31.81 -18.50 -19.32
C GLY A 272 33.19 -19.13 -19.15
N HIS A 273 34.14 -18.40 -18.57
CA HIS A 273 35.47 -18.93 -18.28
C HIS A 273 35.44 -20.12 -17.30
N ILE A 274 34.62 -20.04 -16.25
CA ILE A 274 34.43 -21.17 -15.31
C ILE A 274 33.84 -22.38 -16.03
N GLU A 275 32.83 -22.19 -16.87
CA GLU A 275 32.15 -23.27 -17.60
C GLU A 275 33.09 -23.95 -18.61
N GLU A 276 33.88 -23.18 -19.34
CA GLU A 276 34.93 -23.70 -20.24
C GLU A 276 35.99 -24.50 -19.48
N MET A 277 36.45 -24.01 -18.32
CA MET A 277 37.43 -24.70 -17.49
C MET A 277 36.89 -26.01 -16.91
N TYR A 278 35.62 -26.03 -16.46
CA TYR A 278 34.98 -27.25 -15.96
C TYR A 278 34.69 -28.26 -17.07
N ALA A 279 34.20 -27.81 -18.24
CA ALA A 279 33.95 -28.68 -19.40
C ALA A 279 35.25 -29.23 -19.99
N GLY A 280 36.29 -28.40 -20.09
CA GLY A 280 37.63 -28.77 -20.57
C GLY A 280 38.39 -29.72 -19.64
N HIS A 281 38.02 -29.80 -18.35
CA HIS A 281 38.65 -30.69 -17.38
C HIS A 281 38.43 -32.19 -17.69
N GLN A 282 37.40 -32.55 -18.48
CA GLN A 282 37.23 -33.93 -18.97
C GLN A 282 38.12 -34.26 -20.19
N VAL A 283 38.63 -33.25 -20.90
CA VAL A 283 39.45 -33.41 -22.12
C VAL A 283 40.95 -33.30 -21.83
N MET A 284 41.31 -32.61 -20.74
CA MET A 284 42.70 -32.39 -20.29
C MET A 284 43.18 -33.42 -19.24
N ARG A 285 42.87 -34.71 -19.44
CA ARG A 285 43.45 -35.83 -18.70
C ARG A 285 43.94 -36.92 -19.64
#